data_AF-A0A377V2C4-F1
#
_entry.id   AF-A0A377V2C4-F1
#
_cell.length_a   1.000
_cell.length_b   1.000
_cell.length_c   1.000
_cell.angle_alpha   90.00
_cell.angle_beta   90.00
_cell.angle_gamma   90.00
#
_symmetry.space_group_name_H-M   'P 1'
#
loop_
_entity.id
_entity.type
_entity.pdbx_description
1 polymer ?
#
loop_
_entity_poly.entity_id
_entity_poly.type
_entity_poly.pdbx_seq_one_letter_code
_entity_poly.pdbx_strand_id
1 'polypeptide(L)'
;MPQNANYAPILPLITTPRLNHFITTFRPIQDCEIYGVYIWTQHAASSIYPLLQNLEITLRNSIDREATRRFGQEMVGQPGLTVSKPNTKHDFLQQNNPSHRQAEFRLGFRSSA
;
A
#
# COMPACT_ATOMS: atom_id res chain seq x y z
N MET A 1 15.26 27.74 -13.11
CA MET A 1 16.48 26.92 -13.32
C MET A 1 17.67 27.85 -13.47
N PRO A 2 18.87 27.51 -12.95
CA PRO A 2 20.05 28.36 -13.08
C PRO A 2 20.48 28.49 -14.55
N GLN A 3 20.52 29.71 -15.07
CA GLN A 3 20.81 29.96 -16.49
C GLN A 3 22.28 29.76 -16.88
N ASN A 4 23.18 29.59 -15.90
CA ASN A 4 24.62 29.39 -16.11
C ASN A 4 25.05 27.91 -16.16
N ALA A 5 24.12 26.97 -16.00
CA ALA A 5 24.45 25.55 -16.03
C ALA A 5 24.59 25.05 -17.47
N ASN A 6 25.53 24.11 -17.69
CA ASN A 6 25.72 23.51 -19.01
C ASN A 6 24.68 22.40 -19.25
N TYR A 7 23.66 22.70 -20.06
CA TYR A 7 22.57 21.78 -20.40
C TYR A 7 22.86 20.92 -21.66
N ALA A 8 23.89 21.26 -22.43
CA ALA A 8 24.26 20.57 -23.67
C ALA A 8 24.57 19.06 -23.51
N PRO A 9 25.20 18.58 -22.41
CA PRO A 9 25.46 17.15 -22.26
C PRO A 9 24.26 16.34 -21.76
N ILE A 10 23.27 16.99 -21.13
CA ILE A 10 22.16 16.29 -20.45
C ILE A 10 20.89 16.20 -21.32
N LEU A 11 20.63 17.19 -22.17
CA LEU A 11 19.48 17.17 -23.06
C LEU A 11 19.48 16.00 -24.06
N PRO A 12 20.62 15.62 -24.67
CA PRO A 12 20.69 14.47 -25.58
C PRO A 12 20.42 13.12 -24.92
N LEU A 13 20.55 13.02 -23.59
CA LEU A 13 20.23 11.81 -22.83
C LEU A 13 18.72 11.60 -22.69
N ILE A 14 17.93 12.66 -22.87
CA ILE A 14 16.47 12.60 -22.88
C ILE A 14 16.03 12.47 -24.32
N THR A 15 15.24 11.43 -24.62
CA THR A 15 14.81 11.17 -26.00
C THR A 15 14.02 12.36 -26.59
N THR A 16 14.36 12.73 -27.82
CA THR A 16 13.68 13.80 -28.59
C THR A 16 12.15 13.72 -28.56
N PRO A 17 11.50 12.55 -28.72
CA PRO A 17 10.03 12.48 -28.61
C PRO A 17 9.49 12.89 -27.23
N ARG A 18 10.22 12.63 -26.14
CA ARG A 18 9.81 13.07 -24.80
C ARG A 18 9.94 14.58 -24.65
N LEU A 19 11.02 15.18 -25.16
CA LEU A 19 11.23 16.62 -25.12
C LEU A 19 10.26 17.38 -26.04
N ASN A 20 9.95 16.84 -27.21
CA ASN A 20 9.04 17.46 -28.18
C ASN A 20 7.65 17.73 -27.61
N HIS A 21 7.15 16.88 -26.71
CA HIS A 21 5.87 17.11 -26.02
C HIS A 21 5.90 18.40 -25.18
N PHE A 22 7.01 18.67 -24.51
CA PHE A 22 7.17 19.92 -23.73
C PHE A 22 7.36 21.13 -24.64
N ILE A 23 8.01 20.94 -25.79
CA ILE A 23 8.20 22.01 -26.78
C ILE A 23 6.86 22.45 -27.38
N THR A 24 5.98 21.51 -27.73
CA THR A 24 4.67 21.84 -28.32
C THR A 24 3.72 22.47 -27.32
N THR A 25 3.71 22.01 -26.07
CA THR A 25 2.77 22.50 -25.04
C THR A 25 3.22 23.81 -24.41
N PHE A 26 4.50 23.94 -24.05
CA PHE A 26 4.99 25.07 -23.25
C PHE A 26 5.76 26.12 -24.06
N ARG A 27 6.10 25.83 -25.33
CA ARG A 27 6.87 26.72 -26.23
C ARG A 27 8.09 27.39 -25.55
N PRO A 28 8.96 26.60 -24.89
CA PRO A 28 10.16 27.12 -24.25
C PRO A 28 11.11 27.73 -25.29
N ILE A 29 11.77 28.82 -24.90
CA ILE A 29 12.68 29.60 -25.76
C ILE A 29 14.13 29.14 -25.53
N GLN A 30 14.44 28.63 -24.33
CA GLN A 30 15.80 28.25 -23.92
C GLN A 30 15.90 26.82 -23.41
N ASP A 31 17.07 26.21 -23.58
CA ASP A 31 17.40 24.86 -23.10
C ASP A 31 17.20 24.67 -21.59
N CYS A 32 17.46 25.72 -20.81
CA CYS A 32 17.24 25.71 -19.35
C CYS A 32 15.76 25.63 -18.99
N GLU A 33 14.88 26.17 -19.84
CA GLU A 33 13.42 26.11 -19.68
C GLU A 33 12.91 24.73 -20.07
N ILE A 34 13.41 24.15 -21.17
CA ILE A 34 13.08 22.78 -21.59
C ILE A 34 13.41 21.79 -20.47
N TYR A 35 14.62 21.86 -19.93
CA TYR A 35 15.03 21.00 -18.83
C TYR A 35 14.25 21.29 -17.53
N GLY A 36 13.96 22.56 -17.26
CA GLY A 36 13.18 22.97 -16.09
C GLY A 36 11.76 22.41 -16.11
N VAL A 37 11.06 22.54 -17.24
CA VAL A 37 9.71 21.99 -17.43
C VAL A 37 9.74 20.47 -17.31
N TYR A 38 10.74 19.81 -17.92
CA TYR A 38 10.93 18.37 -17.81
C TYR A 38 10.98 17.89 -16.35
N ILE A 39 11.86 18.48 -15.54
CA ILE A 39 12.02 18.12 -14.13
C ILE A 39 10.75 18.45 -13.34
N TRP A 40 10.17 19.63 -13.57
CA TRP A 40 8.93 20.03 -12.91
C TRP A 40 7.79 19.02 -13.16
N THR A 41 7.62 18.55 -14.39
CA THR A 41 6.60 17.55 -14.71
C THR A 41 6.86 16.21 -14.03
N GLN A 42 8.13 15.78 -13.90
CA GLN A 42 8.45 14.57 -13.14
C GLN A 42 8.04 14.69 -11.67
N HIS A 43 8.33 15.84 -11.03
CA HIS A 43 7.92 16.10 -9.66
C HIS A 43 6.40 16.22 -9.52
N ALA A 44 5.72 16.90 -10.45
CA ALA A 44 4.28 17.03 -10.46
C ALA A 44 3.59 15.66 -10.61
N ALA A 45 4.08 14.78 -11.49
CA ALA A 45 3.55 13.43 -11.62
C ALA A 45 3.79 12.60 -10.34
N SER A 46 4.97 12.74 -9.74
CA SER A 46 5.33 12.04 -8.49
C SER A 46 4.45 12.47 -7.30
N SER A 47 4.05 13.74 -7.22
CA SER A 47 3.17 14.22 -6.14
C SER A 47 1.72 13.79 -6.32
N ILE A 48 1.28 13.54 -7.56
CA ILE A 48 -0.07 13.04 -7.87
C ILE A 48 -0.20 11.54 -7.54
N TYR A 49 0.87 10.76 -7.71
CA TYR A 49 0.87 9.31 -7.46
C TYR A 49 0.31 8.88 -6.09
N PRO A 50 0.76 9.44 -4.93
CA PRO A 50 0.21 9.06 -3.63
C PRO A 50 -1.27 9.43 -3.47
N LEU A 51 -1.77 10.47 -4.16
CA LEU A 51 -3.19 10.81 -4.13
C LEU A 51 -4.02 9.74 -4.83
N LEU A 52 -3.57 9.27 -6.00
CA LEU A 52 -4.21 8.17 -6.71
C LEU A 52 -4.18 6.88 -5.89
N GLN A 53 -3.08 6.60 -5.21
CA GLN A 53 -2.97 5.44 -4.34
C GLN A 53 -3.99 5.48 -3.19
N ASN A 54 -4.17 6.64 -2.55
CA ASN A 54 -5.17 6.84 -1.50
C ASN A 54 -6.60 6.74 -2.05
N LEU A 55 -6.85 7.28 -3.24
CA LEU A 55 -8.13 7.17 -3.93
C LEU A 55 -8.48 5.72 -4.23
N GLU A 56 -7.53 4.94 -4.74
CA GLU A 56 -7.71 3.52 -5.02
C GLU A 56 -8.12 2.75 -3.76
N ILE A 57 -7.38 2.92 -2.66
CA ILE A 57 -7.67 2.26 -1.39
C ILE A 57 -9.06 2.64 -0.88
N THR A 58 -9.41 3.92 -0.98
CA THR A 58 -10.73 4.43 -0.57
C THR A 58 -11.86 3.79 -1.38
N LEU A 59 -11.69 3.70 -2.71
CA LEU A 59 -12.68 3.08 -3.60
C LEU A 59 -12.83 1.59 -3.32
N ARG A 60 -11.71 0.86 -3.19
CA ARG A 60 -11.73 -0.57 -2.82
C ARG A 60 -12.47 -0.79 -1.50
N ASN A 61 -12.15 0.02 -0.49
CA ASN A 61 -12.80 -0.06 0.82
C ASN A 61 -14.30 0.28 0.74
N SER A 62 -14.68 1.27 -0.08
CA SER A 62 -16.09 1.64 -0.26
C SER A 62 -16.87 0.51 -0.94
N ILE A 63 -16.28 -0.10 -1.97
CA ILE A 63 -16.89 -1.22 -2.69
C ILE A 63 -17.01 -2.43 -1.76
N ASP A 64 -15.95 -2.78 -1.04
CA ASP A 64 -15.94 -3.90 -0.11
C ASP A 64 -16.98 -3.75 1.00
N ARG A 65 -17.12 -2.54 1.57
CA ARG A 65 -18.16 -2.22 2.56
C ARG A 65 -19.56 -2.40 2.00
N GLU A 66 -19.82 -1.88 0.80
CA GLU A 66 -21.16 -1.96 0.21
C GLU A 66 -21.49 -3.39 -0.26
N ALA A 67 -20.50 -4.13 -0.77
CA ALA A 67 -20.63 -5.53 -1.12
C ALA A 67 -20.94 -6.39 0.12
N THR A 68 -20.18 -6.19 1.21
CA THR A 68 -20.41 -6.87 2.50
C THR A 68 -21.78 -6.53 3.09
N ARG A 69 -22.24 -5.28 2.93
CA ARG A 69 -23.57 -4.85 3.37
C ARG A 69 -24.69 -5.53 2.60
N ARG A 70 -24.55 -5.67 1.27
CA ARG A 70 -25.60 -6.21 0.39
C ARG A 70 -25.66 -7.72 0.33
N PHE A 71 -24.50 -8.38 0.37
CA PHE A 71 -24.37 -9.82 0.16
C PHE A 71 -23.96 -10.59 1.43
N GLY A 72 -23.88 -9.92 2.59
CA GLY A 72 -23.35 -10.50 3.81
C GLY A 72 -21.84 -10.80 3.73
N GLN A 73 -21.28 -11.47 4.74
CA GLN A 73 -19.89 -11.97 4.74
C GLN A 73 -19.64 -13.10 3.72
N GLU A 74 -20.61 -13.40 2.86
CA GLU A 74 -20.66 -14.62 2.06
C GLU A 74 -19.77 -14.52 0.81
N MET A 75 -19.37 -13.30 0.42
CA MET A 75 -18.39 -13.09 -0.64
C MET A 75 -16.93 -13.20 -0.17
N VAL A 76 -16.68 -13.32 1.14
CA VAL A 76 -15.45 -13.93 1.68
C VAL A 76 -15.66 -15.46 1.69
N GLY A 77 -16.09 -15.98 0.54
CA GLY A 77 -16.49 -17.37 0.34
C GLY A 77 -15.43 -18.14 -0.41
N GLN A 78 -14.21 -18.21 0.14
CA GLN A 78 -13.41 -19.43 -0.03
C GLN A 78 -13.73 -20.34 1.17
N PRO A 79 -14.25 -21.56 0.93
CA PRO A 79 -14.53 -22.49 2.01
C PRO A 79 -13.19 -22.99 2.57
N GLY A 80 -12.72 -22.35 3.64
CA GLY A 80 -11.48 -22.77 4.30
C GLY A 80 -10.90 -21.82 5.35
N LEU A 81 -11.32 -20.56 5.42
CA LEU A 81 -10.77 -19.59 6.38
C LEU A 81 -11.87 -18.82 7.10
N THR A 82 -12.76 -19.54 7.78
CA THR A 82 -13.48 -18.94 8.90
C THR A 82 -12.47 -18.66 10.01
N VAL A 83 -11.87 -17.46 10.02
CA VAL A 83 -11.34 -16.95 11.29
C VAL A 83 -12.55 -16.61 12.14
N SER A 84 -13.00 -17.62 12.88
CA SER A 84 -13.81 -17.43 14.08
C SER A 84 -13.14 -16.34 14.89
N LYS A 85 -13.78 -15.18 15.06
CA LYS A 85 -13.35 -14.22 16.06
C LYS A 85 -13.42 -14.94 17.41
N PRO A 86 -12.30 -15.24 18.10
CA PRO A 86 -12.38 -15.81 19.42
C PRO A 86 -13.03 -14.75 20.32
N ASN A 87 -14.12 -15.13 20.96
CA ASN A 87 -14.85 -14.31 21.92
C ASN A 87 -13.94 -14.04 23.13
N THR A 88 -13.15 -12.95 23.03
CA THR A 88 -11.87 -12.77 23.75
C THR A 88 -12.00 -12.62 25.26
N LYS A 89 -13.22 -12.56 25.81
CA LYS A 89 -13.42 -12.38 27.26
C LYS A 89 -13.63 -13.69 28.03
N HIS A 90 -14.23 -14.71 27.41
CA HIS A 90 -14.53 -15.97 28.13
C HIS A 90 -13.41 -17.02 28.05
N ASP A 91 -12.58 -16.98 27.03
CA ASP A 91 -11.50 -17.97 26.83
C ASP A 91 -10.25 -17.69 27.67
N PHE A 92 -9.89 -16.40 27.81
CA PHE A 92 -8.67 -16.00 28.51
C PHE A 92 -8.71 -16.27 30.03
N LEU A 93 -9.92 -16.29 30.61
CA LEU A 93 -10.14 -16.53 32.03
C LEU A 93 -10.17 -18.03 32.40
N GLN A 94 -10.49 -18.91 31.44
CA GLN A 94 -10.47 -20.36 31.67
C GLN A 94 -9.04 -20.92 31.57
N GLN A 95 -8.24 -20.40 30.64
CA GLN A 95 -6.87 -20.87 30.42
C GLN A 95 -5.88 -20.47 31.52
N ASN A 96 -6.22 -19.44 32.32
CA ASN A 96 -5.40 -18.94 33.43
C ASN A 96 -5.90 -19.36 34.82
N ASN A 97 -6.81 -20.34 34.91
CA ASN A 97 -7.29 -20.84 36.20
C ASN A 97 -6.23 -21.74 36.87
N PRO A 98 -5.71 -21.40 38.06
CA PRO A 98 -4.63 -22.15 38.74
C PRO A 98 -4.98 -23.61 39.09
N SER A 99 -6.26 -23.98 39.05
CA SER A 99 -6.73 -25.37 39.24
C SER A 99 -6.39 -26.27 38.04
N HIS A 100 -6.34 -25.72 36.82
CA HIS A 100 -6.09 -26.50 35.60
C HIS A 100 -4.59 -26.81 35.41
N ARG A 101 -3.69 -25.93 35.86
CA ARG A 101 -2.23 -26.14 35.80
C ARG A 101 -1.71 -27.18 36.80
N GLN A 102 -2.41 -27.43 37.90
CA GLN A 102 -2.01 -28.42 38.91
C GLN A 102 -2.36 -29.86 38.50
N ALA A 103 -3.37 -30.04 37.64
CA ALA A 103 -3.76 -31.37 37.14
C ALA A 103 -2.72 -31.96 36.18
N GLU A 104 -2.10 -31.14 35.32
CA GLU A 104 -1.08 -31.60 34.37
C GLU A 104 0.25 -31.99 35.05
N PHE A 105 0.63 -31.31 36.14
CA PHE A 105 1.87 -31.61 36.85
C PHE A 105 1.85 -32.95 37.61
N ARG A 106 0.66 -33.45 37.99
CA ARG A 106 0.51 -34.76 38.65
C ARG A 106 0.44 -35.95 37.68
N LEU A 107 0.15 -35.71 36.40
CA LEU A 107 -0.01 -36.78 35.40
C LEU A 107 1.27 -37.09 34.62
N GLY A 108 2.34 -36.30 34.79
CA GLY A 108 3.61 -36.45 34.04
C GLY A 108 4.67 -37.41 34.63
N PHE A 109 4.42 -38.13 35.73
CA PHE A 109 5.48 -38.92 36.43
C PHE A 109 5.17 -40.40 36.74
N ARG A 110 4.17 -41.04 36.11
CA ARG A 110 4.01 -42.50 36.18
C ARG A 110 3.71 -43.11 34.82
N SER A 111 4.76 -43.34 34.02
CA SER A 111 4.85 -44.53 33.17
C SER A 111 6.26 -44.64 32.55
N SER A 112 7.18 -45.32 33.25
CA SER A 112 8.24 -46.13 32.61
C SER A 112 8.94 -46.97 33.69
N ALA A 113 8.44 -48.19 33.88
CA ALA A 113 9.07 -49.41 34.41
C ALA A 113 7.99 -50.30 35.02
#